data_AF-A0A229GJE9-F1
#
_entry.id   AF-A0A229GJE9-F1
#
_cell.length_a   1.000
_cell.length_b   1.000
_cell.length_c   1.000
_cell.angle_alpha   90.00
_cell.angle_beta   90.00
_cell.angle_gamma   90.00
#
_symmetry.space_group_name_H-M   'P 1'
#
loop_
_entity.id
_entity.type
_entity.pdbx_description
1 polymer ?
#
loop_
_entity_poly.entity_id
_entity_poly.type
_entity_poly.pdbx_seq_one_letter_code
_entity_poly.pdbx_strand_id
1 'polypeptide(L)'
;MKHLYKSQLSSLSCLSLLGLSVTIALAGCNNIQSIDAPDTSPIHTTEYNKDQSQAANQGSINNPFTKCPPYNPEQTMCTAQYDPVCVTVKNRSGVSYRTAGNSCSACGTTVAVGYVKGQCS
;
A
#
# COMPACT_ATOMS: atom_id res chain seq x y z
N MET A 1 -28.37 -43.47 21.44
CA MET A 1 -28.03 -42.56 22.55
C MET A 1 -28.54 -41.17 22.20
N LYS A 2 -29.16 -40.49 23.15
CA LYS A 2 -30.17 -39.43 22.97
C LYS A 2 -29.59 -38.12 22.44
N HIS A 3 -30.33 -37.54 21.50
CA HIS A 3 -30.13 -36.24 20.87
C HIS A 3 -30.25 -35.05 21.85
N LEU A 4 -29.46 -34.03 21.52
CA LEU A 4 -29.70 -32.58 21.66
C LEU A 4 -30.23 -32.05 23.00
N TYR A 5 -29.34 -31.33 23.69
CA TYR A 5 -29.69 -30.43 24.78
C TYR A 5 -30.59 -29.29 24.27
N LYS A 6 -31.82 -29.30 24.77
CA LYS A 6 -32.87 -28.28 24.64
C LYS A 6 -32.57 -27.18 25.66
N SER A 7 -32.47 -25.92 25.21
CA SER A 7 -32.70 -24.76 26.08
C SER A 7 -33.69 -23.83 25.39
N GLN A 8 -34.96 -24.02 25.74
CA GLN A 8 -36.05 -23.03 25.71
C GLN A 8 -35.73 -21.97 26.79
N LEU A 9 -36.21 -20.73 26.88
CA LEU A 9 -37.22 -19.90 26.22
C LEU A 9 -36.98 -18.49 26.76
N SER A 10 -37.10 -17.43 25.95
CA SER A 10 -37.73 -16.17 26.39
C SER A 10 -37.89 -15.23 25.20
N SER A 11 -39.07 -15.29 24.61
CA SER A 11 -39.66 -14.32 23.70
C SER A 11 -40.00 -13.02 24.43
N LEU A 12 -39.59 -11.87 23.88
CA LEU A 12 -40.14 -10.52 24.06
C LEU A 12 -39.35 -9.65 23.05
N SER A 13 -39.86 -8.79 22.18
CA SER A 13 -41.20 -8.28 21.90
C SER A 13 -41.13 -7.62 20.53
N CYS A 14 -42.16 -7.73 19.69
CA CYS A 14 -42.31 -6.94 18.48
C CYS A 14 -42.59 -5.48 18.86
N LEU A 15 -41.89 -4.52 18.27
CA LEU A 15 -42.43 -3.20 17.94
C LEU A 15 -41.61 -2.56 16.81
N SER A 16 -42.23 -2.57 15.63
CA SER A 16 -41.97 -1.74 14.47
C SER A 16 -41.89 -0.25 14.86
N LEU A 17 -41.09 0.56 14.16
CA LEU A 17 -41.47 1.88 13.62
C LEU A 17 -40.24 2.66 13.13
N LEU A 18 -40.32 3.07 11.85
CA LEU A 18 -39.69 4.25 11.22
C LEU A 18 -38.16 4.19 11.10
N GLY A 19 -37.59 3.87 9.94
CA GLY A 19 -37.84 4.62 8.71
C GLY A 19 -37.28 6.05 8.81
N LEU A 20 -35.99 6.19 9.15
CA LEU A 20 -35.25 7.45 8.98
C LEU A 20 -34.27 7.30 7.82
N SER A 21 -34.80 7.29 6.59
CA SER A 21 -34.01 7.56 5.40
C SER A 21 -33.65 9.04 5.42
N VAL A 22 -32.48 9.37 5.95
CA VAL A 22 -31.88 10.70 5.82
C VAL A 22 -31.50 10.88 4.36
N THR A 23 -32.33 11.59 3.60
CA THR A 23 -31.95 12.11 2.29
C THR A 23 -30.93 13.22 2.51
N ILE A 24 -29.65 12.90 2.33
CA ILE A 24 -28.60 13.92 2.25
C ILE A 24 -28.78 14.61 0.90
N ALA A 25 -29.37 15.81 0.89
CA ALA A 25 -29.40 16.67 -0.28
C ALA A 25 -27.97 17.17 -0.56
N LEU A 26 -27.43 16.82 -1.73
CA LEU A 26 -26.22 17.43 -2.26
C LEU A 26 -26.53 18.89 -2.65
N ALA A 27 -26.28 19.82 -1.73
CA ALA A 27 -26.15 21.22 -2.10
C ALA A 27 -24.78 21.39 -2.76
N GLY A 28 -24.76 21.35 -4.10
CA GLY A 28 -23.60 21.72 -4.89
C GLY A 28 -23.35 23.22 -4.77
N CYS A 29 -22.35 23.60 -3.98
CA CYS A 29 -21.77 24.94 -4.04
C CYS A 29 -20.66 24.94 -5.09
N ASN A 30 -20.99 25.30 -6.33
CA ASN A 30 -20.00 25.77 -7.28
C ASN A 30 -19.54 27.16 -6.84
N ASN A 31 -18.38 27.25 -6.19
CA ASN A 31 -17.63 28.50 -6.08
C ASN A 31 -16.23 28.26 -6.65
N ILE A 32 -16.13 28.35 -7.97
CA ILE A 32 -14.83 28.42 -8.64
C ILE A 32 -14.37 29.87 -8.48
N GLN A 33 -13.60 30.13 -7.43
CA GLN A 33 -12.68 31.27 -7.45
C GLN A 33 -11.43 30.80 -8.17
N SER A 34 -11.24 31.34 -9.37
CA SER A 34 -9.98 31.30 -10.10
C SER A 34 -8.92 31.95 -9.20
N ILE A 35 -8.17 31.14 -8.48
CA ILE A 35 -6.93 31.57 -7.83
C ILE A 35 -5.85 31.20 -8.83
N ASP A 36 -5.24 32.21 -9.44
CA ASP A 36 -4.00 32.08 -10.19
C ASP A 36 -3.06 31.18 -9.41
N ALA A 37 -2.73 30.02 -9.98
CA ALA A 37 -1.76 29.14 -9.38
C ALA A 37 -0.45 29.94 -9.23
N PRO A 38 0.08 30.15 -8.01
CA PRO A 38 1.45 30.60 -7.91
C PRO A 38 2.26 29.49 -8.56
N ASP A 39 3.01 29.88 -9.59
CA ASP A 39 3.94 29.07 -10.36
C ASP A 39 5.03 28.56 -9.40
N THR A 40 4.66 27.57 -8.60
CA THR A 40 5.53 26.88 -7.67
C THR A 40 6.04 25.70 -8.46
N SER A 41 7.03 25.99 -9.31
CA SER A 41 8.04 25.01 -9.66
C SER A 41 8.31 24.15 -8.42
N PRO A 42 8.33 22.81 -8.51
CA PRO A 42 8.59 21.99 -7.34
C PRO A 42 10.00 22.27 -6.82
N ILE A 43 10.15 23.22 -5.90
CA ILE A 43 11.31 23.35 -5.04
C ILE A 43 11.06 22.37 -3.89
N HIS A 44 11.19 21.09 -4.20
CA HIS A 44 11.60 20.12 -3.21
C HIS A 44 12.64 19.22 -3.85
N THR A 45 13.85 19.77 -3.95
CA THR A 45 15.06 18.95 -3.87
C THR A 45 15.08 18.30 -2.50
N THR A 46 14.36 17.19 -2.34
CA THR A 46 14.92 16.12 -1.54
C THR A 46 16.16 15.67 -2.28
N GLU A 47 17.32 16.14 -1.85
CA GLU A 47 18.57 15.39 -1.94
C GLU A 47 18.37 14.07 -1.19
N TYR A 48 17.56 13.17 -1.74
CA TYR A 48 17.51 11.79 -1.33
C TYR A 48 18.58 11.08 -2.13
N ASN A 49 19.82 11.19 -1.64
CA ASN A 49 21.02 10.46 -2.05
C ASN A 49 21.03 10.04 -3.52
N LYS A 50 21.51 10.96 -4.37
CA LYS A 50 22.11 10.62 -5.65
C LYS A 50 23.42 9.86 -5.38
N ASP A 51 23.32 8.60 -4.94
CA ASP A 51 24.41 7.62 -4.95
C ASP A 51 23.92 6.26 -4.42
N GLN A 52 23.26 5.47 -5.27
CA GLN A 52 23.37 4.00 -5.18
C GLN A 52 22.78 3.27 -6.41
N SER A 53 23.06 3.78 -7.59
CA SER A 53 23.21 2.88 -8.73
C SER A 53 24.56 2.17 -8.59
N GLN A 54 24.55 0.84 -8.75
CA GLN A 54 25.71 -0.04 -8.97
C GLN A 54 26.35 -0.69 -7.74
N ALA A 55 25.67 -1.71 -7.22
CA ALA A 55 26.36 -2.93 -6.81
C ALA A 55 25.69 -4.11 -7.53
N ALA A 56 26.32 -4.54 -8.62
CA ALA A 56 25.90 -5.67 -9.44
C ALA A 56 25.74 -6.94 -8.59
N ASN A 57 24.64 -7.68 -8.79
CA ASN A 57 24.66 -8.94 -9.56
C ASN A 57 23.28 -9.63 -9.53
N GLN A 58 22.88 -10.10 -10.72
CA GLN A 58 21.76 -10.98 -11.06
C GLN A 58 20.36 -10.35 -11.14
N GLY A 59 20.23 -9.34 -12.02
CA GLY A 59 19.01 -9.15 -12.80
C GLY A 59 19.35 -9.35 -14.29
N SER A 60 18.36 -9.73 -15.11
CA SER A 60 18.52 -9.79 -16.57
C SER A 60 19.10 -8.47 -17.09
N ILE A 61 19.85 -8.47 -18.19
CA ILE A 61 20.37 -7.23 -18.80
C ILE A 61 19.21 -6.25 -19.10
N ASN A 62 18.03 -6.80 -19.37
CA ASN A 62 16.80 -6.04 -19.61
C ASN A 62 16.03 -5.68 -18.33
N ASN A 63 16.43 -6.21 -17.18
CA ASN A 63 15.77 -6.02 -15.90
C ASN A 63 16.76 -6.15 -14.71
N PRO A 64 17.58 -5.12 -14.46
CA PRO A 64 18.65 -5.19 -13.47
C PRO A 64 18.09 -5.28 -12.04
N PHE A 65 18.78 -6.04 -11.20
CA PHE A 65 18.47 -6.15 -9.78
C PHE A 65 18.90 -4.89 -9.04
N THR A 66 17.97 -4.28 -8.32
CA THR A 66 18.20 -3.10 -7.48
C THR A 66 18.18 -3.52 -6.01
N LYS A 67 19.27 -3.25 -5.29
CA LYS A 67 19.36 -3.55 -3.85
C LYS A 67 18.52 -2.57 -3.04
N CYS A 68 17.82 -3.06 -2.01
CA CYS A 68 17.11 -2.18 -1.08
C CYS A 68 18.09 -1.41 -0.18
N PRO A 69 17.79 -0.14 0.14
CA PRO A 69 18.50 0.58 1.19
C PRO A 69 18.24 -0.07 2.57
N PRO A 70 19.03 0.28 3.60
CA PRO A 70 18.70 -0.09 4.97
C PRO A 70 17.28 0.35 5.33
N TYR A 71 16.51 -0.57 5.92
CA TYR A 71 15.13 -0.29 6.29
C TYR A 71 15.07 0.76 7.41
N ASN A 72 14.32 1.83 7.18
CA ASN A 72 14.06 2.88 8.17
C ASN A 72 12.56 3.26 8.17
N PRO A 73 11.75 2.79 9.13
CA PRO A 73 10.30 3.00 9.14
C PRO A 73 9.92 4.49 9.25
N GLU A 74 10.70 5.28 9.99
CA GLU A 74 10.44 6.71 10.21
C GLU A 74 10.56 7.54 8.91
N GLN A 75 11.29 7.02 7.92
CA GLN A 75 11.53 7.68 6.64
C GLN A 75 10.84 6.97 5.47
N THR A 76 10.16 5.86 5.73
CA THR A 76 9.51 5.09 4.67
C THR A 76 8.06 5.54 4.51
N MET A 77 7.83 6.45 3.57
CA MET A 77 6.49 6.81 3.09
C MET A 77 6.42 6.59 1.58
N CYS A 78 5.49 5.73 1.14
CA CYS A 78 5.35 5.37 -0.25
C CYS A 78 4.05 5.93 -0.84
N THR A 79 4.10 6.36 -2.09
CA THR A 79 2.89 6.71 -2.84
C THR A 79 2.08 5.44 -3.14
N ALA A 80 0.77 5.62 -3.38
CA ALA A 80 -0.13 4.54 -3.79
C ALA A 80 -0.08 4.25 -5.31
N GLN A 81 0.87 4.85 -6.04
CA GLN A 81 1.03 4.59 -7.47
C GLN A 81 1.48 3.16 -7.71
N TYR A 82 0.81 2.48 -8.64
CA TYR A 82 1.18 1.15 -9.09
C TYR A 82 2.25 1.23 -10.19
N ASP A 83 3.44 0.72 -9.92
CA ASP A 83 4.59 0.48 -10.81
C ASP A 83 5.29 -0.81 -10.34
N PRO A 84 4.71 -1.98 -10.63
CA PRO A 84 5.03 -3.20 -9.89
C PRO A 84 6.48 -3.64 -10.04
N VAL A 85 6.99 -4.22 -8.96
CA VAL A 85 8.33 -4.82 -8.91
C VAL A 85 8.27 -6.19 -8.21
N CYS A 86 9.17 -7.10 -8.59
CA CYS A 86 9.31 -8.39 -7.94
C CYS A 86 10.43 -8.28 -6.92
N VAL A 87 10.07 -8.32 -5.64
CA VAL A 87 11.03 -8.18 -4.53
C VAL A 87 11.50 -9.54 -4.05
N THR A 88 12.82 -9.65 -3.88
CA THR A 88 13.48 -10.77 -3.21
C THR A 88 13.47 -10.52 -1.70
N VAL A 89 12.91 -11.47 -0.96
CA VAL A 89 12.78 -11.43 0.50
C VAL A 89 13.59 -12.57 1.09
N LYS A 90 14.44 -12.28 2.07
CA LYS A 90 15.25 -13.27 2.78
C LYS A 90 14.86 -13.32 4.25
N ASN A 91 14.36 -14.46 4.69
CA ASN A 91 14.03 -14.73 6.07
C ASN A 91 14.84 -15.93 6.59
N ARG A 92 14.53 -16.42 7.80
CA ARG A 92 15.22 -17.59 8.38
C ARG A 92 14.94 -18.89 7.63
N SER A 93 13.82 -18.96 6.91
CA SER A 93 13.35 -20.13 6.17
C SER A 93 13.90 -20.19 4.75
N GLY A 94 14.48 -19.10 4.23
CA GLY A 94 15.10 -19.05 2.92
C GLY A 94 14.82 -17.75 2.16
N VAL A 95 14.91 -17.84 0.83
CA VAL A 95 14.63 -16.76 -0.11
C VAL A 95 13.25 -16.99 -0.72
N SER A 96 12.43 -15.94 -0.77
CA SER A 96 11.11 -15.94 -1.40
C SER A 96 10.95 -14.69 -2.26
N TYR A 97 9.98 -14.72 -3.17
CA TYR A 97 9.68 -13.61 -4.08
C TYR A 97 8.23 -13.19 -3.89
N ARG A 98 7.96 -11.88 -3.96
CA ARG A 98 6.59 -11.35 -3.98
C ARG A 98 6.52 -10.11 -4.86
N THR A 99 5.36 -9.86 -5.46
CA THR A 99 5.08 -8.61 -6.17
C THR A 99 4.80 -7.51 -5.15
N ALA A 100 5.50 -6.39 -5.25
CA ALA A 100 5.20 -5.15 -4.54
C ALA A 100 4.57 -4.13 -5.50
N GLY A 101 3.73 -3.24 -4.96
CA GLY A 101 2.99 -2.26 -5.76
C GLY A 101 3.90 -1.24 -6.44
N ASN A 102 5.04 -0.92 -5.83
CA ASN A 102 6.09 -0.08 -6.39
C ASN A 102 7.44 -0.32 -5.72
N SER A 103 8.50 0.28 -6.27
CA SER A 103 9.87 0.19 -5.73
C SER A 103 9.99 0.64 -4.26
N CYS A 104 9.24 1.66 -3.84
CA CYS A 104 9.25 2.10 -2.44
C CYS A 104 8.69 1.03 -1.51
N SER A 105 7.49 0.52 -1.81
CA SER A 105 6.84 -0.52 -1.00
C SER A 105 7.59 -1.86 -1.01
N ALA A 106 8.40 -2.12 -2.04
CA ALA A 106 9.27 -3.30 -2.10
C ALA A 106 10.28 -3.33 -0.96
N CYS A 107 10.88 -2.19 -0.62
CA CYS A 107 11.92 -2.06 0.40
C CYS A 107 11.39 -1.69 1.79
N GLY A 108 10.07 -1.68 1.99
CA GLY A 108 9.42 -1.29 3.24
C GLY A 108 9.49 -2.34 4.37
N THR A 109 10.42 -3.30 4.32
CA THR A 109 10.58 -4.32 5.37
C THR A 109 12.04 -4.67 5.57
N THR A 110 12.44 -5.04 6.79
CA THR A 110 13.82 -5.48 7.13
C THR A 110 14.29 -6.73 6.38
N VAL A 111 13.36 -7.54 5.87
CA VAL A 111 13.64 -8.79 5.15
C VAL A 111 13.77 -8.61 3.65
N ALA A 112 13.51 -7.40 3.12
CA ALA A 112 13.65 -7.10 1.70
C ALA A 112 15.13 -6.93 1.34
N VAL A 113 15.60 -7.67 0.34
CA VAL A 113 16.99 -7.62 -0.13
C VAL A 113 17.13 -6.65 -1.31
N GLY A 114 16.15 -6.66 -2.20
CA GLY A 114 16.15 -5.87 -3.43
C GLY A 114 15.05 -6.36 -4.38
N TYR A 115 14.93 -5.71 -5.53
CA TYR A 115 13.85 -5.97 -6.48
C TYR A 115 14.31 -5.86 -7.94
N VAL A 116 13.52 -6.44 -8.83
CA VAL A 116 13.59 -6.23 -10.28
C VAL A 116 12.28 -5.61 -10.77
N LYS A 117 12.29 -4.88 -11.88
CA LYS A 117 11.08 -4.28 -12.47
C LYS A 117 10.09 -5.37 -12.92
N GLY A 118 8.79 -5.06 -12.86
CA GLY A 118 7.72 -5.96 -13.26
C GLY A 118 7.28 -6.92 -12.14
N GLN A 119 6.16 -7.59 -12.34
CA GLN A 119 5.60 -8.55 -11.37
C GLN A 119 6.43 -9.84 -11.34
N CYS A 120 6.32 -10.62 -10.26
CA CYS A 120 6.89 -11.97 -10.23
C CYS A 120 6.18 -12.88 -11.22
N SER A 121 6.91 -13.85 -11.80
CA SER A 121 6.40 -14.87 -12.73
C SER A 121 5.91 -16.12 -12.02
#